data_AF-A0A286G7A6-F1
#
_entry.id   AF-A0A286G7A6-F1
#
_cell.length_a   1.000
_cell.length_b   1.000
_cell.length_c   1.000
_cell.angle_alpha   90.00
_cell.angle_beta   90.00
_cell.angle_gamma   90.00
#
_symmetry.space_group_name_H-M   'P 1'
#
loop_
_entity.id
_entity.type
_entity.pdbx_description
1 polymer ?
#
loop_
_entity_poly.entity_id
_entity_poly.type
_entity_poly.pdbx_seq_one_letter_code
_entity_poly.pdbx_strand_id
1 'polypeptide(L)'
;MNRAVPGDVPLPNGTYERTLSVTPADGVGAPLQVSGSVRFEADTPVRHDHIGADGFGDLLTLNSSGLTTFHQGTGKGTFSGKASGDGWSTKAVAVPFGDLDKGRCNDGLVRMADGSLRGYKAPSGNDLSTRTPYTKLGTGWNAYDAHLARRPDRGRPGGPAGAQGVHG
;
A
#
# COMPACT_ATOMS: atom_id res chain seq x y z
N MET A 1 22.04 -13.67 -14.08
CA MET A 1 22.01 -12.61 -13.04
C MET A 1 21.86 -11.27 -13.76
N ASN A 2 20.63 -10.78 -13.94
CA ASN A 2 20.41 -9.51 -14.62
C ASN A 2 20.80 -8.37 -13.67
N ARG A 3 21.88 -7.69 -14.01
CA ARG A 3 22.31 -6.45 -13.37
C ARG A 3 21.36 -5.36 -13.86
N ALA A 4 20.58 -4.76 -12.96
CA ALA A 4 19.72 -3.62 -13.29
C ALA A 4 20.55 -2.53 -14.00
N VAL A 5 20.04 -2.01 -15.11
CA VAL A 5 20.72 -0.92 -15.85
C VAL A 5 20.48 0.38 -15.07
N PRO A 6 21.49 1.24 -14.87
CA PRO A 6 21.29 2.54 -14.23
C PRO A 6 20.20 3.35 -14.96
N GLY A 7 19.08 3.60 -14.30
CA GLY A 7 17.92 4.31 -14.86
C GLY A 7 16.63 3.50 -14.92
N ASP A 8 16.68 2.18 -14.71
CA ASP A 8 15.47 1.35 -14.65
C ASP A 8 14.66 1.67 -13.39
N VAL A 9 13.42 2.11 -13.58
CA VAL A 9 12.43 2.29 -12.50
C VAL A 9 11.76 0.93 -12.25
N PRO A 10 11.83 0.37 -11.03
CA PRO A 10 11.12 -0.86 -10.71
C PRO A 10 9.62 -0.75 -10.99
N LEU A 11 9.05 -1.81 -11.58
CA LEU A 11 7.61 -1.88 -11.80
C LEU A 11 6.89 -2.05 -10.45
N PRO A 12 5.85 -1.26 -10.17
CA PRO A 12 4.98 -1.48 -9.01
C PRO A 12 4.32 -2.86 -9.03
N ASN A 13 3.89 -3.34 -7.87
CA ASN A 13 3.07 -4.54 -7.81
C ASN A 13 1.79 -4.38 -8.63
N GLY A 14 1.38 -5.45 -9.33
CA GLY A 14 0.14 -5.48 -10.07
C GLY A 14 0.18 -6.35 -11.33
N THR A 15 -0.91 -6.30 -12.08
CA THR A 15 -1.07 -7.04 -13.34
C THR A 15 -0.82 -6.12 -14.53
N TYR A 16 0.02 -6.59 -15.45
CA TYR A 16 0.44 -5.84 -16.64
C TYR A 16 0.09 -6.63 -17.90
N GLU A 17 -0.34 -5.91 -18.93
CA GLU A 17 -0.40 -6.45 -20.29
C GLU A 17 1.00 -6.36 -20.91
N ARG A 18 1.47 -7.46 -21.50
CA ARG A 18 2.76 -7.52 -22.18
C ARG A 18 2.60 -7.99 -23.60
N THR A 19 3.51 -7.52 -24.45
CA THR A 19 3.69 -8.03 -25.81
C THR A 19 5.17 -8.34 -25.99
N LEU A 20 5.46 -9.57 -26.42
CA LEU A 20 6.77 -9.99 -26.87
C LEU A 20 6.80 -9.92 -28.39
N SER A 21 7.78 -9.23 -28.95
CA SER A 21 7.99 -9.14 -30.41
C SER A 21 9.33 -9.78 -30.76
N VAL A 22 9.32 -10.69 -31.72
CA VAL A 22 10.51 -11.35 -32.25
C VAL A 22 10.62 -11.02 -33.74
N THR A 23 11.66 -10.27 -34.10
CA THR A 23 11.93 -9.94 -35.50
C THR A 23 12.71 -11.09 -36.15
N PRO A 24 12.30 -11.58 -37.34
CA PRO A 24 13.05 -12.60 -38.07
C PRO A 24 14.50 -12.16 -38.30
N ALA A 25 15.45 -13.08 -38.09
CA ALA A 25 16.87 -12.77 -38.17
C ALA A 25 17.34 -12.45 -39.61
N ASP A 26 16.63 -12.98 -40.61
CA ASP A 26 16.85 -12.69 -42.03
C ASP A 26 16.19 -11.38 -42.48
N GLY A 27 15.45 -10.70 -41.60
CA GLY A 27 14.73 -9.46 -41.90
C GLY A 27 13.55 -9.62 -42.84
N VAL A 28 13.13 -10.85 -43.15
CA VAL A 28 12.03 -11.13 -44.08
C VAL A 28 10.75 -11.44 -43.30
N GLY A 29 9.67 -10.71 -43.62
CA GLY A 29 8.36 -10.90 -42.98
C GLY A 29 8.16 -10.03 -41.74
N ALA A 30 6.91 -10.00 -41.26
CA ALA A 30 6.55 -9.22 -40.08
C ALA A 30 7.05 -9.89 -38.79
N PRO A 31 7.35 -9.11 -37.73
CA PRO A 31 7.69 -9.67 -36.41
C PRO A 31 6.59 -10.59 -35.88
N LEU A 32 6.98 -11.72 -35.29
CA LEU A 32 6.07 -12.56 -34.52
C LEU A 32 5.76 -11.85 -33.21
N GLN A 33 4.48 -11.60 -32.93
CA GLN A 33 4.03 -10.98 -31.69
C GLN A 33 3.23 -11.97 -30.84
N VAL A 34 3.56 -12.04 -29.55
CA VAL A 34 2.84 -12.82 -28.54
C VAL A 34 2.45 -11.91 -27.39
N SER A 35 1.15 -11.71 -27.20
CA SER A 35 0.59 -10.92 -26.10
C SER A 35 0.05 -11.80 -24.98
N GLY A 36 -0.01 -11.24 -23.77
CA GLY A 36 -0.68 -11.84 -22.62
C GLY A 36 -0.46 -11.01 -21.36
N SER A 37 -1.06 -11.42 -20.24
CA SER A 37 -0.89 -10.74 -18.97
C SER A 37 0.25 -11.36 -18.14
N VAL A 38 0.92 -10.54 -17.34
CA VAL A 38 1.90 -10.97 -16.33
C VAL A 38 1.61 -10.26 -15.02
N ARG A 39 1.71 -10.98 -13.91
CA ARG A 39 1.60 -10.41 -12.57
C ARG A 39 3.02 -10.16 -12.04
N PHE A 40 3.30 -8.92 -11.68
CA PHE A 40 4.52 -8.53 -10.99
C PHE A 40 4.22 -8.36 -9.51
N GLU A 41 4.86 -9.19 -8.69
CA GLU A 41 4.87 -9.07 -7.23
C GLU A 41 6.30 -8.73 -6.80
N ALA A 42 6.86 -7.68 -7.40
CA ALA A 42 8.25 -7.29 -7.20
C ALA A 42 8.35 -6.18 -6.14
N ASP A 43 7.95 -6.47 -4.91
CA ASP A 43 8.31 -5.73 -3.68
C ASP A 43 8.24 -4.18 -3.75
N THR A 44 7.47 -3.64 -4.68
CA THR A 44 7.35 -2.20 -4.93
C THR A 44 5.91 -1.84 -4.61
N PRO A 45 5.60 -1.58 -3.33
CA PRO A 45 4.23 -1.43 -2.86
C PRO A 45 3.55 -0.25 -3.55
N VAL A 46 2.34 -0.49 -4.04
CA VAL A 46 1.44 0.58 -4.50
C VAL A 46 0.74 1.17 -3.29
N ARG A 47 0.69 2.49 -3.14
CA ARG A 47 0.02 3.09 -1.97
C ARG A 47 -1.42 2.62 -1.85
N HIS A 48 -1.79 2.27 -0.61
CA HIS A 48 -3.09 1.76 -0.21
C HIS A 48 -3.38 0.30 -0.61
N ASP A 49 -2.50 -0.39 -1.34
CA ASP A 49 -2.58 -1.84 -1.61
C ASP A 49 -1.97 -2.62 -0.42
N HIS A 50 -2.77 -2.92 0.59
CA HIS A 50 -2.31 -3.56 1.83
C HIS A 50 -2.45 -5.09 1.78
N ILE A 51 -3.45 -5.58 1.07
CA ILE A 51 -3.72 -7.01 0.93
C ILE A 51 -3.86 -7.40 -0.53
N GLY A 52 -3.29 -8.54 -0.89
CA GLY A 52 -3.34 -9.05 -2.25
C GLY A 52 -2.18 -8.60 -3.13
N ALA A 53 -1.59 -7.41 -2.93
CA ALA A 53 -0.48 -6.92 -3.76
C ALA A 53 -0.83 -6.89 -5.27
N ASP A 54 -2.07 -6.49 -5.59
CA ASP A 54 -2.61 -6.50 -6.95
C ASP A 54 -2.54 -5.13 -7.66
N GLY A 55 -1.98 -4.12 -6.98
CA GLY A 55 -1.82 -2.76 -7.47
C GLY A 55 -3.06 -1.89 -7.31
N PHE A 56 -4.14 -2.41 -6.70
CA PHE A 56 -5.35 -1.65 -6.41
C PHE A 56 -5.40 -1.18 -4.95
N GLY A 57 -6.09 -0.07 -4.73
CA GLY A 57 -6.23 0.49 -3.39
C GLY A 57 -7.29 -0.24 -2.57
N ASP A 58 -6.95 -0.55 -1.33
CA ASP A 58 -7.83 -1.17 -0.35
C ASP A 58 -8.52 -0.15 0.55
N LEU A 59 -9.65 -0.56 1.12
CA LEU A 59 -10.38 0.22 2.11
C LEU A 59 -10.08 -0.31 3.52
N LEU A 60 -9.68 0.58 4.44
CA LEU A 60 -9.59 0.27 5.86
C LEU A 60 -10.85 0.72 6.59
N THR A 61 -11.44 -0.17 7.38
CA THR A 61 -12.57 0.15 8.28
C THR A 61 -12.26 -0.24 9.72
N LEU A 62 -12.83 0.47 10.69
CA LEU A 62 -12.90 0.05 12.09
C LEU A 62 -14.38 -0.10 12.48
N ASN A 63 -14.78 -1.24 13.02
CA ASN A 63 -16.16 -1.47 13.44
C ASN A 63 -16.36 -1.27 14.96
N SER A 64 -17.63 -1.31 15.40
CA SER A 64 -18.03 -1.12 16.81
C SER A 64 -17.55 -2.21 17.76
N SER A 65 -17.01 -3.32 17.26
CA SER A 65 -16.42 -4.40 18.05
C SER A 65 -14.90 -4.26 18.20
N GLY A 66 -14.30 -3.18 17.68
CA GLY A 66 -12.85 -2.98 17.75
C GLY A 66 -12.06 -3.80 16.74
N LEU A 67 -12.70 -4.21 15.64
CA LEU A 67 -12.06 -4.91 14.54
C LEU A 67 -11.70 -3.93 13.43
N THR A 68 -10.41 -3.79 13.13
CA THR A 68 -9.98 -3.19 11.86
C THR A 68 -10.18 -4.21 10.76
N THR A 69 -10.40 -3.75 9.53
CA THR A 69 -10.49 -4.64 8.37
C THR A 69 -10.04 -3.91 7.12
N PHE A 70 -9.07 -4.49 6.42
CA PHE A 70 -8.79 -4.16 5.02
C PHE A 70 -9.75 -4.94 4.11
N HIS A 71 -10.41 -4.23 3.20
CA HIS A 71 -11.23 -4.81 2.13
C HIS A 71 -10.46 -4.68 0.82
N GLN A 72 -10.12 -5.82 0.20
CA GLN A 72 -9.27 -5.89 -0.98
C GLN A 72 -9.99 -5.27 -2.18
N GLY A 73 -9.49 -4.15 -2.69
CA GLY A 73 -10.10 -3.44 -3.81
C GLY A 73 -9.87 -4.14 -5.14
N THR A 74 -10.87 -4.15 -6.02
CA THR A 74 -10.72 -4.73 -7.38
C THR A 74 -10.34 -3.70 -8.45
N GLY A 75 -10.17 -2.42 -8.07
CA GLY A 75 -10.06 -1.30 -8.99
C GLY A 75 -11.37 -0.95 -9.74
N LYS A 76 -12.46 -1.71 -9.55
CA LYS A 76 -13.75 -1.54 -10.23
C LYS A 76 -14.87 -1.07 -9.30
N GLY A 77 -14.50 -0.56 -8.12
CA GLY A 77 -15.47 -0.14 -7.09
C GLY A 77 -16.10 -1.31 -6.32
N THR A 78 -15.51 -2.51 -6.39
CA THR A 78 -15.93 -3.69 -5.61
C THR A 78 -14.78 -4.23 -4.79
N PHE A 79 -15.08 -5.16 -3.88
CA PHE A 79 -14.10 -5.84 -3.05
C PHE A 79 -14.10 -7.35 -3.30
N SER A 80 -12.92 -7.98 -3.32
CA SER A 80 -12.74 -9.42 -3.60
C SER A 80 -12.33 -10.25 -2.39
N GLY A 81 -11.96 -9.61 -1.28
CA GLY A 81 -11.45 -10.28 -0.10
C GLY A 81 -11.37 -9.33 1.08
N LYS A 82 -11.03 -9.85 2.26
CA LYS A 82 -10.77 -9.05 3.46
C LYS A 82 -9.82 -9.73 4.43
N ALA A 83 -9.07 -8.92 5.17
CA ALA A 83 -8.29 -9.34 6.33
C ALA A 83 -8.64 -8.44 7.51
N SER A 84 -8.74 -9.02 8.71
CA SER A 84 -9.17 -8.30 9.90
C SER A 84 -8.21 -8.49 11.07
N GLY A 85 -8.04 -7.44 11.87
CA GLY A 85 -7.27 -7.47 13.11
C GLY A 85 -8.05 -6.90 14.29
N ASP A 86 -7.83 -7.47 15.48
CA ASP A 86 -8.66 -7.23 16.67
C ASP A 86 -7.97 -6.45 17.81
N GLY A 87 -8.77 -6.18 18.84
CA GLY A 87 -8.34 -5.59 20.10
C GLY A 87 -8.35 -4.07 20.16
N TRP A 88 -8.80 -3.40 19.09
CA TRP A 88 -8.77 -1.94 19.04
C TRP A 88 -9.86 -1.30 19.90
N SER A 89 -9.55 -0.15 20.48
CA SER A 89 -10.59 0.73 21.00
C SER A 89 -11.43 1.24 19.83
N THR A 90 -12.75 1.30 19.99
CA THR A 90 -13.66 1.93 19.01
C THR A 90 -13.44 3.44 18.86
N LYS A 91 -12.68 4.05 19.78
CA LYS A 91 -12.25 5.45 19.72
C LYS A 91 -10.93 5.64 18.97
N ALA A 92 -10.27 4.55 18.55
CA ALA A 92 -9.07 4.64 17.74
C ALA A 92 -9.41 5.16 16.34
N VAL A 93 -8.44 5.81 15.69
CA VAL A 93 -8.54 6.19 14.28
C VAL A 93 -7.37 5.56 13.56
N ALA A 94 -7.67 4.55 12.74
CA ALA A 94 -6.70 3.88 11.90
C ALA A 94 -6.65 4.54 10.51
N VAL A 95 -5.45 4.74 9.99
CA VAL A 95 -5.19 5.40 8.72
C VAL A 95 -4.26 4.49 7.91
N PRO A 96 -4.70 4.00 6.74
CA PRO A 96 -3.81 3.29 5.83
C PRO A 96 -2.67 4.21 5.40
N PHE A 97 -1.44 3.72 5.42
CA PHE A 97 -0.26 4.50 5.06
C PHE A 97 0.64 3.75 4.09
N GLY A 98 1.61 4.45 3.50
CA GLY A 98 2.63 3.81 2.68
C GLY A 98 3.67 3.08 3.52
N ASP A 99 4.62 2.44 2.85
CA ASP A 99 5.82 1.84 3.47
C ASP A 99 6.61 2.89 4.30
N LEU A 100 6.53 2.79 5.63
CA LEU A 100 7.18 3.67 6.60
C LEU A 100 8.60 3.19 6.91
N ASP A 101 8.82 1.88 6.94
CA ASP A 101 10.07 1.27 7.40
C ASP A 101 10.98 0.77 6.27
N LYS A 102 10.58 1.00 5.02
CA LYS A 102 11.23 0.49 3.80
C LYS A 102 11.21 -1.04 3.71
N GLY A 103 10.26 -1.67 4.41
CA GLY A 103 9.99 -3.10 4.45
C GLY A 103 9.16 -3.61 3.27
N ARG A 104 8.90 -2.75 2.27
CA ARG A 104 8.23 -3.08 0.99
C ARG A 104 6.75 -3.44 1.13
N CYS A 105 6.19 -3.16 2.29
CA CYS A 105 4.79 -3.38 2.62
C CYS A 105 4.17 -2.05 3.01
N ASN A 106 2.90 -1.83 2.69
CA ASN A 106 2.21 -0.65 3.19
C ASN A 106 1.94 -0.80 4.69
N ASP A 107 2.25 0.24 5.45
CA ASP A 107 2.11 0.28 6.90
C ASP A 107 0.88 1.05 7.35
N GLY A 108 0.60 1.04 8.66
CA GLY A 108 -0.53 1.74 9.24
C GLY A 108 -0.13 2.81 10.24
N LEU A 109 -0.94 3.87 10.33
CA LEU A 109 -0.92 4.79 11.47
C LEU A 109 -2.18 4.59 12.29
N VAL A 110 -2.06 4.57 13.61
CA VAL A 110 -3.23 4.54 14.50
C VAL A 110 -3.10 5.63 15.55
N ARG A 111 -4.08 6.52 15.60
CA ARG A 111 -4.31 7.39 16.74
C ARG A 111 -5.07 6.59 17.78
N MET A 112 -4.46 6.43 18.94
CA MET A 112 -5.04 5.74 20.09
C MET A 112 -5.99 6.66 20.86
N ALA A 113 -6.87 6.08 21.67
CA ALA A 113 -7.81 6.83 22.50
C ALA A 113 -7.11 7.80 23.49
N ASP A 114 -5.91 7.46 23.94
CA ASP A 114 -5.07 8.31 24.81
C ASP A 114 -4.41 9.50 24.06
N GLY A 115 -4.68 9.66 22.77
CA GLY A 115 -4.12 10.71 21.93
C GLY A 115 -2.67 10.47 21.49
N SER A 116 -2.12 9.27 21.73
CA SER A 116 -0.86 8.87 21.12
C SER A 116 -1.03 8.50 19.65
N LEU A 117 -0.08 8.90 18.81
CA LEU A 117 0.03 8.39 17.44
C LEU A 117 1.10 7.31 17.40
N ARG A 118 0.77 6.19 16.76
CA ARG A 118 1.66 5.04 16.60
C ARG A 118 1.71 4.64 15.13
N GLY A 119 2.92 4.34 14.63
CA GLY A 119 3.12 3.69 13.34
C GLY A 119 3.28 2.20 13.53
N TYR A 120 2.39 1.43 12.91
CA TYR A 120 2.35 -0.02 12.97
C TYR A 120 2.94 -0.61 11.71
N LYS A 121 3.90 -1.53 11.88
CA LYS A 121 4.51 -2.27 10.79
C LYS A 121 3.58 -3.38 10.35
N ALA A 122 2.91 -3.23 9.22
CA ALA A 122 1.95 -4.24 8.78
C ALA A 122 2.68 -5.49 8.28
N PRO A 123 2.26 -6.71 8.67
CA PRO A 123 2.68 -7.91 7.97
C PRO A 123 2.07 -7.90 6.57
N SER A 124 2.86 -8.18 5.53
CA SER A 124 2.36 -8.23 4.14
C SER A 124 1.14 -9.13 4.05
N GLY A 125 0.07 -8.66 3.41
CA GLY A 125 -1.14 -9.45 3.20
C GLY A 125 -2.00 -9.69 4.45
N ASN A 126 -1.71 -9.03 5.58
CA ASN A 126 -2.50 -9.11 6.81
C ASN A 126 -2.92 -7.71 7.29
N ASP A 127 -3.95 -7.66 8.12
CA ASP A 127 -4.40 -6.42 8.74
C ASP A 127 -3.66 -6.12 10.05
N LEU A 128 -3.78 -4.87 10.51
CA LEU A 128 -3.22 -4.37 11.76
C LEU A 128 -4.00 -4.92 12.95
N SER A 129 -3.30 -5.41 13.96
CA SER A 129 -3.87 -5.74 15.24
C SER A 129 -3.15 -4.98 16.36
N THR A 130 -3.73 -4.98 17.55
CA THR A 130 -3.03 -4.46 18.74
C THR A 130 -1.73 -5.19 19.07
N ARG A 131 -1.52 -6.39 18.52
CA ARG A 131 -0.29 -7.18 18.67
C ARG A 131 0.75 -6.85 17.61
N THR A 132 0.38 -6.13 16.56
CA THR A 132 1.29 -5.72 15.50
C THR A 132 2.37 -4.79 16.09
N PRO A 133 3.67 -5.03 15.82
CA PRO A 133 4.74 -4.17 16.31
C PRO A 133 4.53 -2.72 15.89
N TYR A 134 4.82 -1.78 16.79
CA TYR A 134 4.63 -0.35 16.53
C TYR A 134 5.76 0.51 17.08
N THR A 135 5.89 1.70 16.49
CA THR A 135 6.69 2.81 17.00
C THR A 135 5.75 3.92 17.44
N LYS A 136 5.93 4.43 18.67
CA LYS A 136 5.20 5.63 19.12
C LYS A 136 5.82 6.88 18.49
N LEU A 137 5.01 7.64 17.78
CA LEU A 137 5.45 8.82 17.02
C LEU A 137 5.19 10.13 17.77
N GLY A 138 4.26 10.14 18.74
CA GLY A 138 3.99 11.31 19.57
C GLY A 138 2.73 11.18 20.41
N THR A 139 2.36 12.29 21.05
CA THR A 139 1.14 12.48 21.86
C THR A 139 0.39 13.73 21.44
N GLY A 140 -0.82 13.96 21.95
CA GLY A 140 -1.61 15.17 21.66
C GLY A 140 -2.38 15.13 20.34
N TRP A 141 -2.43 13.97 19.65
CA TRP A 141 -3.05 13.84 18.33
C TRP A 141 -4.58 13.89 18.35
N ASN A 142 -5.20 13.89 19.53
CA ASN A 142 -6.63 14.16 19.70
C ASN A 142 -7.01 15.62 19.38
N ALA A 143 -6.03 16.51 19.18
CA ALA A 143 -6.26 17.88 18.74
C ALA A 143 -6.69 18.01 17.26
N TYR A 144 -6.66 16.90 16.49
CA TYR A 144 -6.98 16.88 15.07
C TYR A 144 -8.17 15.96 14.79
N ASP A 145 -9.11 16.39 13.97
CA ASP A 145 -10.32 15.63 13.67
C ASP A 145 -10.12 14.65 12.51
N ALA A 146 -9.23 14.99 11.57
CA ALA A 146 -8.90 14.15 10.44
C ALA A 146 -7.39 13.94 10.31
N HIS A 147 -7.02 12.74 9.86
CA HIS A 147 -5.66 12.37 9.50
C HIS A 147 -5.65 11.89 8.05
N LEU A 148 -4.81 12.50 7.23
CA LEU A 148 -4.72 12.17 5.80
C LEU A 148 -3.31 11.74 5.44
N ALA A 149 -3.21 10.65 4.70
CA ALA A 149 -1.97 10.22 4.06
C ALA A 149 -1.88 10.88 2.68
N ARG A 150 -0.90 11.79 2.49
CA ARG A 150 -0.69 12.45 1.20
C ARG A 150 0.12 11.55 0.26
N ARG A 151 -0.27 11.48 -1.01
CA ARG A 151 0.60 10.94 -2.08
C ARG A 151 1.77 11.91 -2.32
N PRO A 152 3.04 11.49 -2.30
CA PRO A 152 4.13 12.31 -2.78
C PRO A 152 3.93 12.62 -4.27
N ASP A 153 4.27 13.85 -4.62
CA ASP A 153 4.16 14.34 -5.98
C ASP A 153 5.06 13.51 -6.90
N ARG A 154 4.51 13.00 -8.01
CA ARG A 154 5.16 12.07 -8.96
C ARG A 154 6.46 12.60 -9.59
N GLY A 155 6.85 13.85 -9.30
CA GLY A 155 8.00 14.54 -9.90
C GLY A 155 9.19 14.80 -8.97
N ARG A 156 9.18 14.37 -7.70
CA ARG A 156 10.33 14.56 -6.81
C ARG A 156 10.69 13.26 -6.08
N PRO A 157 11.73 12.54 -6.52
CA PRO A 157 12.25 11.42 -5.75
C PRO A 157 12.84 11.98 -4.44
N GLY A 158 12.25 11.62 -3.30
CA GLY A 158 12.82 11.91 -1.97
C GLY A 158 12.00 12.78 -1.02
N GLY A 159 10.76 13.17 -1.34
CA GLY A 159 9.88 13.81 -0.34
C GLY A 159 9.37 12.79 0.69
N PRO A 160 9.47 13.05 2.02
CA PRO A 160 8.92 12.14 3.01
C PRO A 160 7.40 12.03 2.83
N ALA A 161 6.88 10.80 2.87
CA ALA A 161 5.45 10.59 3.07
C ALA A 161 5.10 11.12 4.46
N GLY A 162 4.21 12.11 4.54
CA GLY A 162 3.77 12.70 5.80
C GLY A 162 2.29 12.42 6.03
N ALA A 163 1.93 12.14 7.27
CA ALA A 163 0.56 12.26 7.75
C ALA A 163 0.35 13.69 8.24
N GLN A 164 -0.71 14.35 7.77
CA GLN A 164 -1.10 15.66 8.27
C GLN A 164 -2.42 15.56 9.02
N GLY A 165 -2.49 16.25 10.15
CA GLY A 165 -3.73 16.48 10.88
C GLY A 165 -4.42 17.73 10.33
N VAL A 166 -5.74 17.68 10.18
CA VAL A 166 -6.56 18.85 9.86
C VAL A 166 -7.38 19.21 11.10
N HIS A 167 -7.39 20.50 11.45
CA HIS A 167 -8.22 21.04 12.52
C HIS A 167 -9.60 21.43 11.95
N GLY A 168 -10.67 21.12 12.68
CA GLY A 168 -12.01 21.69 12.47
C GLY A 168 -12.18 23.06 13.09
#